data_AF-A0A944KUR2-F1
#
_entry.id   AF-A0A944KUR2-F1
#
_cell.length_a   1.000
_cell.length_b   1.000
_cell.length_c   1.000
_cell.angle_alpha   90.00
_cell.angle_beta   90.00
_cell.angle_gamma   90.00
#
_symmetry.space_group_name_H-M   'P 1'
#
loop_
_entity.id
_entity.type
_entity.pdbx_description
1 polymer ?
#
loop_
_entity_poly.entity_id
_entity_poly.type
_entity_poly.pdbx_seq_one_letter_code
_entity_poly.pdbx_strand_id
1 'polypeptide(L)'
;MNTEEVDAVNEWRREGSELVWRRYYGPWVVSARADTNAPFTGPIELRIRLNIGGSAEEIDRGMSDALETDGIPASLLRQIPFAQIKAEFRAALEPEQHRAMSEPWPVPERCRTELDYALLVAELARMRSTGTTAPQGELAARLGVGKATLSERVKRAKELELWDGKQLTDKATAILNDWMNHERKEQ
;
A
#
# COMPACT_ATOMS: atom_id res chain seq x y z
N MET A 1 25.17 -14.95 -31.76
CA MET A 1 24.66 -13.57 -31.88
C MET A 1 23.95 -13.29 -30.58
N ASN A 2 24.58 -12.55 -29.67
CA ASN A 2 24.09 -12.31 -28.31
C ASN A 2 22.83 -11.47 -28.41
N THR A 3 21.69 -12.04 -28.01
CA THR A 3 20.47 -11.32 -27.69
C THR A 3 20.80 -10.43 -26.50
N GLU A 4 21.01 -9.13 -26.77
CA GLU A 4 21.05 -8.12 -25.73
C GLU A 4 19.76 -8.25 -24.92
N GLU A 5 19.88 -8.72 -23.68
CA GLU A 5 18.90 -8.45 -22.64
C GLU A 5 18.80 -6.93 -22.55
N VAL A 6 17.81 -6.37 -23.26
CA VAL A 6 17.42 -4.98 -23.05
C VAL A 6 16.94 -4.94 -21.61
N ASP A 7 17.82 -4.45 -20.72
CA ASP A 7 17.54 -4.25 -19.31
C ASP A 7 16.15 -3.64 -19.19
N ALA A 8 15.23 -4.45 -18.66
CA ALA A 8 13.85 -4.02 -18.52
C ALA A 8 13.84 -2.91 -17.47
N VAL A 9 13.87 -1.66 -17.94
CA VAL A 9 13.85 -0.49 -17.06
C VAL A 9 12.51 -0.49 -16.34
N ASN A 10 12.55 -0.74 -15.04
CA ASN A 10 11.40 -0.54 -14.18
C ASN A 10 11.18 0.98 -14.08
N GLU A 11 10.09 1.45 -14.67
CA GLU A 11 9.69 2.84 -14.53
C GLU A 11 8.75 2.98 -13.34
N TRP A 12 9.19 3.76 -12.35
CA TRP A 12 8.36 4.20 -11.24
C TRP A 12 7.90 5.63 -11.50
N ARG A 13 6.59 5.85 -11.42
CA ARG A 13 6.00 7.19 -11.55
C ARG A 13 4.91 7.39 -10.51
N ARG A 14 4.79 8.63 -10.02
CA ARG A 14 3.67 9.07 -9.19
C ARG A 14 2.67 9.81 -10.07
N GLU A 15 1.45 9.32 -10.14
CA GLU A 15 0.34 9.90 -10.90
C GLU A 15 -0.73 10.36 -9.89
N GLY A 16 -0.61 11.58 -9.37
CA GLY A 16 -1.52 12.09 -8.35
C GLY A 16 -1.44 11.29 -7.04
N SER A 17 -2.56 10.66 -6.66
CA SER A 17 -2.66 9.77 -5.49
C SER A 17 -2.25 8.32 -5.78
N GLU A 18 -1.78 8.02 -7.00
CA GLU A 18 -1.38 6.67 -7.39
C GLU A 18 0.14 6.55 -7.56
N LEU A 19 0.69 5.44 -7.10
CA LEU A 19 2.01 4.98 -7.47
C LEU A 19 1.87 3.98 -8.62
N VAL A 20 2.65 4.19 -9.68
CA VAL A 20 2.60 3.39 -10.90
C VAL A 20 3.96 2.74 -11.12
N TRP A 21 3.94 1.42 -11.23
CA TRP A 21 5.06 0.60 -11.67
C TRP A 21 4.83 0.18 -13.12
N ARG A 22 5.85 0.24 -13.96
CA ARG A 22 5.77 -0.19 -15.36
C ARG A 22 7.02 -0.94 -15.78
N ARG A 23 6.82 -2.00 -16.57
CA ARG A 23 7.87 -2.79 -17.20
C ARG A 23 7.45 -3.25 -18.60
N TYR A 24 8.42 -3.40 -19.49
CA TYR A 24 8.22 -3.85 -20.86
C TYR A 24 8.70 -5.29 -21.04
N TYR A 25 7.93 -6.06 -21.82
CA TYR A 25 8.20 -7.44 -22.18
C TYR A 25 7.97 -7.60 -23.69
N GLY A 26 9.03 -7.36 -24.48
CA GLY A 26 8.89 -7.26 -25.94
C GLY A 26 7.88 -6.18 -26.33
N PRO A 27 6.85 -6.48 -27.15
CA PRO A 27 5.83 -5.50 -27.54
C PRO A 27 4.81 -5.20 -26.44
N TRP A 28 4.89 -5.85 -25.28
CA TRP A 28 3.92 -5.70 -24.20
C TRP A 28 4.41 -4.73 -23.13
N VAL A 29 3.52 -3.85 -22.68
CA VAL A 29 3.70 -3.04 -21.48
C VAL A 29 2.83 -3.60 -20.36
N VAL A 30 3.47 -3.89 -19.23
CA VAL A 30 2.80 -4.28 -17.99
C VAL A 30 2.91 -3.11 -17.03
N SER A 31 1.77 -2.64 -16.53
CA SER A 31 1.72 -1.61 -15.50
C SER A 31 0.90 -2.09 -14.31
N ALA A 32 1.37 -1.79 -13.11
CA ALA A 32 0.66 -2.00 -11.87
C ALA A 32 0.45 -0.64 -11.19
N ARG A 33 -0.68 -0.49 -10.49
CA ARG A 33 -1.04 0.75 -9.79
C ARG A 33 -1.40 0.45 -8.35
N ALA A 34 -0.97 1.29 -7.42
CA ALA A 34 -1.38 1.26 -6.02
C ALA A 34 -1.81 2.66 -5.58
N ASP A 35 -2.84 2.75 -4.75
CA ASP A 35 -3.17 3.99 -4.06
C ASP A 35 -2.08 4.27 -3.01
N THR A 36 -1.51 5.47 -3.06
CA THR A 36 -0.52 5.92 -2.07
C THR A 36 -1.10 6.00 -0.65
N ASN A 37 -2.43 6.12 -0.52
CA ASN A 37 -3.14 6.14 0.75
C ASN A 37 -3.57 4.74 1.23
N ALA A 38 -3.49 3.67 0.41
CA ALA A 38 -3.89 2.32 0.82
C ALA A 38 -2.70 1.33 0.91
N PRO A 39 -1.71 1.62 1.77
CA PRO A 39 -0.37 1.03 1.70
C PRO A 39 -0.30 -0.48 1.99
N PHE A 40 -1.36 -1.05 2.59
CA PHE A 40 -1.39 -2.47 2.97
C PHE A 40 -1.90 -3.41 1.86
N THR A 41 -2.53 -2.85 0.82
CA THR A 41 -3.27 -3.66 -0.18
C THR A 41 -2.43 -4.07 -1.39
N GLY A 42 -1.22 -3.51 -1.56
CA GLY A 42 -0.40 -3.73 -2.75
C GLY A 42 -1.04 -3.07 -3.98
N PRO A 43 -0.72 -3.54 -5.21
CA PRO A 43 -1.33 -2.97 -6.40
C PRO A 43 -2.82 -3.32 -6.47
N ILE A 44 -3.65 -2.31 -6.71
CA ILE A 44 -5.11 -2.39 -6.90
C ILE A 44 -5.49 -2.74 -8.34
N GLU A 45 -4.60 -2.47 -9.30
CA GLU A 45 -4.80 -2.77 -10.71
C GLU A 45 -3.50 -3.32 -11.31
N LEU A 46 -3.62 -4.37 -12.12
CA LEU A 46 -2.60 -4.78 -13.09
C LEU A 46 -3.19 -4.67 -14.48
N ARG A 47 -2.42 -4.08 -15.39
CA ARG A 47 -2.84 -3.80 -16.75
C ARG A 47 -1.74 -4.21 -17.71
N ILE A 48 -2.10 -5.06 -18.66
CA ILE A 48 -1.22 -5.56 -19.71
C ILE A 48 -1.77 -5.05 -21.02
N ARG A 49 -0.94 -4.37 -21.81
CA ARG A 49 -1.33 -3.82 -23.11
C ARG A 49 -0.21 -4.01 -24.11
N LEU A 50 -0.56 -4.02 -25.39
CA LEU A 50 0.43 -3.79 -26.43
C LEU A 50 0.92 -2.35 -26.29
N ASN A 51 2.23 -2.18 -26.35
CA ASN A 51 2.87 -0.87 -26.37
C ASN A 51 2.71 -0.27 -27.77
N ILE A 52 1.48 0.12 -28.09
CA ILE A 52 1.15 0.77 -29.36
C ILE A 52 1.48 2.24 -29.20
N GLY A 53 2.69 2.61 -29.63
CA GLY A 53 3.17 3.99 -29.64
C GLY A 53 4.42 4.09 -30.50
N GLY A 54 4.49 5.12 -31.34
CA GLY A 54 5.58 5.31 -32.29
C GLY A 54 5.09 5.57 -33.72
N SER A 55 6.00 5.39 -34.67
CA SER A 55 5.73 5.46 -36.11
C SER A 55 4.76 4.36 -36.56
N ALA A 56 4.12 4.54 -37.73
CA ALA A 56 3.19 3.56 -38.29
C ALA A 56 3.80 2.16 -38.43
N GLU A 57 5.09 2.08 -38.76
CA GLU A 57 5.85 0.82 -38.92
C GLU A 57 6.08 0.07 -37.59
N GLU A 58 6.17 0.79 -36.47
CA GLU A 58 6.29 0.19 -35.13
C GLU A 58 4.94 -0.34 -34.66
N ILE A 59 3.85 0.36 -35.00
CA ILE A 59 2.48 -0.05 -34.71
C ILE A 59 2.14 -1.34 -35.49
N ASP A 60 2.41 -1.38 -36.80
CA ASP A 60 2.10 -2.54 -37.64
C ASP A 60 2.86 -3.80 -37.21
N ARG A 61 4.13 -3.64 -36.79
CA ARG A 61 4.93 -4.74 -36.25
C ARG A 61 4.39 -5.24 -34.92
N GLY A 62 4.10 -4.34 -33.98
CA GLY A 62 3.54 -4.71 -32.68
C GLY A 62 2.15 -5.36 -32.79
N MET A 63 1.34 -4.95 -33.77
CA MET A 63 0.06 -5.60 -34.07
C MET A 63 0.24 -6.98 -34.71
N SER A 64 1.20 -7.14 -35.63
CA SER A 64 1.52 -8.43 -36.25
C SER A 64 2.01 -9.44 -35.22
N ASP A 65 2.95 -9.04 -34.35
CA ASP A 65 3.47 -9.89 -33.28
C ASP A 65 2.36 -10.33 -32.29
N ALA A 66 1.38 -9.48 -32.03
CA ALA A 66 0.25 -9.80 -31.17
C ALA A 66 -0.78 -10.75 -31.80
N LEU A 67 -0.97 -10.63 -33.12
CA LEU A 67 -1.83 -11.53 -33.90
C LEU A 67 -1.25 -12.94 -33.95
N GLU A 68 0.07 -13.08 -34.00
CA GLU A 68 0.74 -14.38 -33.94
C GLU A 68 0.54 -15.11 -32.60
N THR A 69 0.32 -14.36 -31.51
CA THR A 69 0.13 -14.93 -30.16
C THR A 69 -1.33 -15.11 -29.75
N ASP A 70 -2.29 -14.81 -30.63
CA ASP A 70 -3.74 -14.87 -30.37
C ASP A 70 -4.15 -14.13 -29.07
N GLY A 71 -3.50 -12.98 -28.81
CA GLY A 71 -3.68 -12.19 -27.59
C GLY A 71 -2.51 -12.26 -26.62
N ILE A 72 -2.77 -12.05 -25.30
CA ILE A 72 -1.73 -12.02 -24.26
C ILE A 72 -1.14 -13.42 -24.08
N PRO A 73 0.14 -13.65 -24.37
CA PRO A 73 0.69 -15.00 -24.32
C PRO A 73 0.84 -15.49 -22.87
N ALA A 74 0.55 -16.77 -22.63
CA ALA A 74 0.67 -17.37 -21.30
C ALA A 74 2.11 -17.35 -20.76
N SER A 75 3.11 -17.35 -21.64
CA SER A 75 4.53 -17.18 -21.29
C SER A 75 4.79 -15.81 -20.64
N LEU A 76 4.14 -14.74 -21.11
CA LEU A 76 4.23 -13.40 -20.52
C LEU A 76 3.64 -13.40 -19.11
N LEU A 77 2.45 -13.97 -18.92
CA LEU A 77 1.81 -14.02 -17.60
C LEU A 77 2.68 -14.71 -16.53
N ARG A 78 3.43 -15.75 -16.93
CA ARG A 78 4.37 -16.45 -16.03
C ARG A 78 5.62 -15.65 -15.71
N GLN A 79 5.99 -14.68 -16.55
CA GLN A 79 7.17 -13.82 -16.34
C GLN A 79 6.88 -12.61 -15.44
N ILE A 80 5.61 -12.30 -15.14
CA ILE A 80 5.24 -11.16 -14.29
C ILE A 80 5.48 -11.54 -12.82
N PRO A 81 6.44 -10.91 -12.13
CA PRO A 81 6.80 -11.30 -10.77
C PRO A 81 5.88 -10.60 -9.76
N PHE A 82 4.62 -11.03 -9.65
CA PHE A 82 3.61 -10.39 -8.78
C PHE A 82 4.05 -10.20 -7.33
N ALA A 83 4.75 -11.18 -6.75
CA ALA A 83 5.25 -11.10 -5.38
C ALA A 83 6.31 -10.00 -5.23
N GLN A 84 7.19 -9.87 -6.24
CA GLN A 84 8.20 -8.82 -6.28
C GLN A 84 7.55 -7.45 -6.46
N ILE A 85 6.61 -7.30 -7.41
CA ILE A 85 5.87 -6.05 -7.61
C ILE A 85 5.19 -5.60 -6.31
N LYS A 86 4.53 -6.52 -5.60
CA LYS A 86 3.94 -6.24 -4.27
C LYS A 86 4.97 -5.79 -3.24
N ALA A 87 6.14 -6.44 -3.18
CA ALA A 87 7.21 -6.07 -2.25
C ALA A 87 7.79 -4.70 -2.59
N GLU A 88 7.99 -4.40 -3.87
CA GLU A 88 8.51 -3.10 -4.32
C GLU A 88 7.50 -1.97 -4.07
N PHE A 89 6.19 -2.19 -4.27
CA PHE A 89 5.16 -1.22 -3.86
C PHE A 89 5.20 -0.94 -2.36
N ARG A 90 5.34 -1.98 -1.53
CA ARG A 90 5.46 -1.80 -0.08
C ARG A 90 6.69 -0.98 0.29
N ALA A 91 7.84 -1.30 -0.30
CA ALA A 91 9.10 -0.60 -0.06
C ALA A 91 9.08 0.84 -0.58
N ALA A 92 8.43 1.11 -1.71
CA ALA A 92 8.30 2.46 -2.26
C ALA A 92 7.35 3.35 -1.45
N LEU A 93 6.36 2.75 -0.78
CA LEU A 93 5.48 3.43 0.16
C LEU A 93 6.07 3.52 1.59
N GLU A 94 7.15 2.78 1.88
CA GLU A 94 7.82 2.73 3.20
C GLU A 94 8.43 4.07 3.67
N PRO A 95 9.00 4.93 2.80
CA PRO A 95 9.45 6.26 3.20
C PRO A 95 8.32 7.18 3.65
N GLU A 96 7.10 7.02 3.12
CA GLU A 96 5.91 7.74 3.59
C GLU A 96 5.38 7.11 4.90
N GLN A 97 5.55 5.80 5.09
CA GLN A 97 5.30 5.11 6.36
C GLN A 97 6.21 5.65 7.48
N HIS A 98 7.50 5.89 7.24
CA HIS A 98 8.39 6.38 8.29
C HIS A 98 8.06 7.80 8.78
N ARG A 99 7.52 8.66 7.92
CA ARG A 99 7.13 10.03 8.32
C ARG A 99 5.76 10.08 9.00
N ALA A 100 4.83 9.20 8.63
CA ALA A 100 3.53 9.06 9.29
C ALA A 100 3.58 8.18 10.56
N MET A 101 4.59 7.30 10.70
CA MET A 101 4.78 6.41 11.86
C MET A 101 5.88 6.87 12.84
N SER A 102 6.65 7.91 12.53
CA SER A 102 7.59 8.50 13.50
C SER A 102 6.86 9.31 14.57
N GLU A 103 5.76 9.97 14.22
CA GLU A 103 4.99 10.77 15.16
C GLU A 103 3.92 9.92 15.87
N PRO A 104 3.75 10.08 17.19
CA PRO A 104 2.67 9.43 17.92
C PRO A 104 1.31 9.80 17.33
N TRP A 105 0.43 8.81 17.15
CA TRP A 105 -0.96 9.12 16.79
C TRP A 105 -1.63 9.91 17.92
N PRO A 106 -2.51 10.88 17.60
CA PRO A 106 -3.20 11.72 18.58
C PRO A 106 -4.33 10.93 19.26
N VAL A 107 -3.97 9.95 20.08
CA VAL A 107 -4.95 9.13 20.81
C VAL A 107 -5.63 9.98 21.87
N PRO A 108 -6.97 10.14 21.84
CA PRO A 108 -7.67 10.95 22.83
C PRO A 108 -7.67 10.27 24.19
N GLU A 109 -7.73 11.08 25.26
CA GLU A 109 -7.82 10.57 26.63
C GLU A 109 -9.03 9.67 26.85
N ARG A 110 -10.13 9.90 26.12
CA ARG A 110 -11.36 9.08 26.17
C ARG A 110 -11.79 8.73 24.76
N CYS A 111 -11.86 7.43 24.46
CA CYS A 111 -12.42 6.93 23.22
C CYS A 111 -13.95 6.90 23.31
N ARG A 112 -14.62 7.52 22.35
CA ARG A 112 -16.08 7.60 22.20
C ARG A 112 -16.53 7.21 20.80
N THR A 113 -15.72 7.49 19.79
CA THR A 113 -16.02 7.25 18.38
C THR A 113 -15.18 6.10 17.81
N GLU A 114 -15.60 5.53 16.67
CA GLU A 114 -14.78 4.53 15.97
C GLU A 114 -13.39 5.08 15.59
N LEU A 115 -13.31 6.36 15.21
CA LEU A 115 -12.03 7.03 14.93
C LEU A 115 -11.11 7.01 16.15
N ASP A 116 -11.63 7.31 17.35
CA ASP A 116 -10.82 7.29 18.57
C ASP A 116 -10.23 5.91 18.84
N TYR A 117 -11.00 4.84 18.58
CA TYR A 117 -10.54 3.47 18.71
C TYR A 117 -9.56 3.09 17.60
N ALA A 118 -9.75 3.59 16.37
CA ALA A 118 -8.82 3.40 15.26
C ALA A 118 -7.46 4.06 15.54
N LEU A 119 -7.45 5.31 16.03
CA LEU A 119 -6.25 6.02 16.47
C LEU A 119 -5.53 5.27 17.60
N LEU A 120 -6.28 4.76 18.57
CA LEU A 120 -5.74 3.94 19.66
C LEU A 120 -4.98 2.72 19.14
N VAL A 121 -5.58 1.93 18.25
CA VAL A 121 -4.95 0.70 17.77
C VAL A 121 -3.85 0.97 16.75
N ALA A 122 -3.92 2.08 16.01
CA ALA A 122 -2.84 2.56 15.17
C ALA A 122 -1.60 2.91 15.98
N GLU A 123 -1.77 3.58 17.13
CA GLU A 123 -0.65 3.87 18.03
C GLU A 123 -0.03 2.60 18.61
N LEU A 124 -0.85 1.62 19.00
CA LEU A 124 -0.33 0.35 19.49
C LEU A 124 0.45 -0.40 18.41
N ALA A 125 0.00 -0.36 17.16
CA ALA A 125 0.74 -0.91 16.02
C ALA A 125 2.07 -0.19 15.81
N ARG A 126 2.05 1.14 15.84
CA ARG A 126 3.23 2.00 15.70
C ARG A 126 4.26 1.69 16.79
N MET A 127 3.86 1.70 18.06
CA MET A 127 4.73 1.40 19.20
C MET A 127 5.38 0.00 19.08
N ARG A 128 4.64 -1.01 18.61
CA ARG A 128 5.20 -2.35 18.35
C ARG A 128 6.26 -2.29 17.25
N SER A 129 5.98 -1.58 16.17
CA SER A 129 6.92 -1.46 15.04
C SER A 129 8.19 -0.68 15.41
N THR A 130 8.10 0.26 16.35
CA THR A 130 9.25 1.02 16.86
C THR A 130 9.99 0.33 18.01
N GLY A 131 9.71 -0.96 18.27
CA GLY A 131 10.46 -1.78 19.22
C GLY A 131 9.98 -1.70 20.68
N THR A 132 8.83 -1.08 20.97
CA THR A 132 8.28 -1.09 22.34
C THR A 132 7.83 -2.51 22.71
N THR A 133 8.39 -3.03 23.81
CA THR A 133 8.08 -4.37 24.32
C THR A 133 6.76 -4.45 25.12
N ALA A 134 6.30 -3.32 25.68
CA ALA A 134 5.03 -3.23 26.41
C ALA A 134 4.12 -2.07 25.96
N PRO A 135 3.63 -2.06 24.70
CA PRO A 135 2.91 -0.92 24.11
C PRO A 135 1.68 -0.45 24.90
N GLN A 136 0.87 -1.40 25.40
CA GLN A 136 -0.31 -1.08 26.18
C GLN A 136 0.06 -0.47 27.55
N GLY A 137 1.14 -0.93 28.18
CA GLY A 137 1.58 -0.39 29.46
C GLY A 137 2.05 1.05 29.33
N GLU A 138 2.90 1.32 28.34
CA GLU A 138 3.41 2.66 28.06
C GLU A 138 2.30 3.62 27.59
N LEU A 139 1.41 3.18 26.71
CA LEU A 139 0.32 4.04 26.24
C LEU A 139 -0.65 4.38 27.37
N ALA A 140 -0.93 3.44 28.28
CA ALA A 140 -1.74 3.71 29.46
C ALA A 140 -1.10 4.77 30.36
N ALA A 141 0.21 4.67 30.60
CA ALA A 141 0.97 5.66 31.36
C ALA A 141 0.96 7.03 30.68
N ARG A 142 1.16 7.08 29.35
CA ARG A 142 1.13 8.32 28.57
C ARG A 142 -0.22 9.03 28.62
N LEU A 143 -1.30 8.27 28.62
CA LEU A 143 -2.68 8.78 28.70
C LEU A 143 -3.17 9.02 30.13
N GLY A 144 -2.36 8.73 31.16
CA GLY A 144 -2.77 8.84 32.56
C GLY A 144 -3.91 7.90 32.97
N VAL A 145 -4.08 6.77 32.28
CA VAL A 145 -5.16 5.80 32.54
C VAL A 145 -4.63 4.48 33.11
N GLY A 146 -5.50 3.75 33.80
CA GLY A 146 -5.16 2.41 34.29
C GLY A 146 -5.01 1.39 33.15
N LYS A 147 -4.16 0.38 33.35
CA LYS A 147 -3.98 -0.74 32.40
C LYS A 147 -5.29 -1.43 32.05
N ALA A 148 -6.17 -1.65 33.04
CA ALA A 148 -7.48 -2.26 32.82
C ALA A 148 -8.37 -1.42 31.88
N THR A 149 -8.34 -0.09 32.02
CA THR A 149 -9.07 0.83 31.14
C THR A 149 -8.56 0.73 29.70
N LEU A 150 -7.24 0.69 29.50
CA LEU A 150 -6.69 0.54 28.16
C LEU A 150 -7.02 -0.84 27.57
N SER A 151 -6.95 -1.91 28.36
CA SER A 151 -7.34 -3.26 27.94
C SER A 151 -8.79 -3.31 27.46
N GLU A 152 -9.72 -2.68 28.18
CA GLU A 152 -11.12 -2.64 27.76
C GLU A 152 -11.32 -1.84 26.47
N ARG A 153 -10.56 -0.75 26.28
CA ARG A 153 -10.59 0.00 25.01
C ARG A 153 -10.06 -0.82 23.84
N VAL A 154 -8.98 -1.58 24.04
CA VAL A 154 -8.44 -2.49 23.03
C VAL A 154 -9.44 -3.61 22.72
N LYS A 155 -10.08 -4.17 23.75
CA LYS A 155 -11.15 -5.16 23.57
C LYS A 155 -12.31 -4.57 22.77
N ARG A 156 -12.74 -3.34 23.08
CA ARG A 156 -13.78 -2.63 22.33
C ARG A 156 -13.37 -2.40 20.87
N ALA A 157 -12.11 -2.03 20.61
CA ALA A 157 -11.61 -1.88 19.24
C ALA A 157 -11.65 -3.21 18.45
N LYS A 158 -11.43 -4.35 19.12
CA LYS A 158 -11.62 -5.68 18.50
C LYS A 158 -13.10 -5.97 18.20
N GLU A 159 -14.00 -5.65 19.12
CA GLU A 159 -15.45 -5.80 18.93
C GLU A 159 -15.99 -4.92 17.79
N LEU A 160 -15.35 -3.78 17.53
CA LEU A 160 -15.65 -2.89 16.40
C LEU A 160 -14.99 -3.31 15.08
N GLU A 161 -14.29 -4.45 15.08
CA GLU A 161 -13.56 -4.99 13.93
C GLU A 161 -12.46 -4.05 13.41
N LEU A 162 -11.86 -3.25 14.30
CA LEU A 162 -10.77 -2.32 13.96
C LEU A 162 -9.38 -2.95 14.16
N TRP A 163 -9.32 -4.08 14.86
CA TRP A 163 -8.07 -4.71 15.26
C TRP A 163 -8.18 -6.23 15.33
N ASP A 164 -7.25 -6.95 14.69
CA ASP A 164 -7.24 -8.42 14.69
C ASP A 164 -6.42 -9.03 15.85
N GLY A 165 -5.79 -8.18 16.67
CA GLY A 165 -4.88 -8.57 17.76
C GLY A 165 -3.41 -8.32 17.44
N LYS A 166 -3.04 -8.26 16.17
CA LYS A 166 -1.68 -8.05 15.68
C LYS A 166 -1.56 -6.77 14.86
N GLN A 167 -2.52 -6.49 14.01
CA GLN A 167 -2.50 -5.43 13.01
C GLN A 167 -3.89 -4.77 12.83
N LEU A 168 -3.88 -3.61 12.18
CA LEU A 168 -5.08 -2.87 11.78
C LEU A 168 -5.86 -3.69 10.75
N THR A 169 -7.19 -3.60 10.81
CA THR A 169 -8.06 -4.14 9.76
C THR A 169 -8.23 -3.15 8.61
N ASP A 170 -8.80 -3.61 7.50
CA ASP A 170 -9.14 -2.74 6.36
C ASP A 170 -10.11 -1.63 6.79
N LYS A 171 -11.07 -1.95 7.68
CA LYS A 171 -12.00 -0.96 8.26
C LYS A 171 -11.26 0.15 9.00
N ALA A 172 -10.33 -0.20 9.88
CA ALA A 172 -9.56 0.80 10.63
C ALA A 172 -8.67 1.64 9.71
N THR A 173 -8.07 1.01 8.70
CA THR A 173 -7.25 1.69 7.69
C THR A 173 -8.08 2.73 6.93
N ALA A 174 -9.28 2.37 6.49
CA ALA A 174 -10.18 3.30 5.78
C ALA A 174 -10.53 4.52 6.65
N ILE A 175 -10.90 4.31 7.92
CA ILE A 175 -11.22 5.40 8.85
C ILE A 175 -10.04 6.36 9.05
N LEU A 176 -8.83 5.82 9.22
CA LEU A 176 -7.63 6.63 9.42
C LEU A 176 -7.26 7.42 8.17
N ASN A 177 -7.43 6.82 6.99
CA ASN A 177 -7.20 7.48 5.71
C ASN A 177 -8.17 8.64 5.49
N ASP A 178 -9.46 8.44 5.77
CA ASP A 178 -10.45 9.50 5.67
C ASP A 178 -10.11 10.66 6.60
N TRP A 179 -9.74 10.37 7.85
CA TRP A 179 -9.31 11.39 8.82
C TRP A 179 -8.07 12.16 8.35
N MET A 180 -7.01 11.47 7.92
CA MET A 180 -5.78 12.12 7.42
C MET A 180 -6.06 12.99 6.17
N ASN A 181 -6.95 12.54 5.30
CA ASN A 181 -7.36 13.30 4.12
C ASN A 181 -8.19 14.54 4.46
N HIS A 182 -8.93 14.52 5.57
CA HIS A 182 -9.65 15.68 6.08
C HIS A 182 -8.69 16.69 6.73
N GLU A 183 -7.78 16.27 7.60
CA GLU A 183 -6.81 17.19 8.23
C GLU A 183 -5.90 17.88 7.21
N ARG A 184 -5.50 17.18 6.15
CA ARG A 184 -4.68 17.75 5.07
C ARG A 184 -5.38 18.79 4.21
N LYS A 185 -6.71 18.82 4.19
CA LYS A 185 -7.50 19.84 3.45
C LYS A 185 -7.69 21.12 4.26
N GLU A 186 -7.48 21.05 5.57
CA GLU A 186 -7.63 22.18 6.49
C GLU A 186 -6.30 22.89 6.82
N GLN A 187 -5.19 22.42 6.23
CA GLN A 187 -3.86 23.04 6.25
C GLN A 187 -3.53 23.73 4.93
#